data_AF-A0A7U9H8D8-F1
#
_entry.id   AF-A0A7U9H8D8-F1
#
_cell.length_a   1.000
_cell.length_b   1.000
_cell.length_c   1.000
_cell.angle_alpha   90.00
_cell.angle_beta   90.00
_cell.angle_gamma   90.00
#
_symmetry.space_group_name_H-M   'P 1'
#
loop_
_entity.id
_entity.type
_entity.pdbx_description
1 polymer ?
#
loop_
_entity_poly.entity_id
_entity_poly.type
_entity_poly.pdbx_seq_one_letter_code
_entity_poly.pdbx_strand_id
1 'polypeptide(L)'
;MDNEHIEFDLISSFICGSGVGLSKSDTINDFSGEKIVLREGDYIYLYMEVGVGESGAMEYVFAEGYILPHPNYDATTPCKWCCKYVGDVEYMEDYIKSFMM
;
A
#
# COMPACT_ATOMS: atom_id res chain seq x y z
N MET A 1 -14.88 -5.55 14.65
CA MET A 1 -13.87 -6.20 13.78
C MET A 1 -13.35 -5.07 12.92
N ASP A 2 -12.23 -4.50 13.33
CA ASP A 2 -11.60 -3.39 12.63
C ASP A 2 -11.08 -3.91 11.29
N ASN A 3 -11.64 -3.36 10.22
CA ASN A 3 -11.30 -3.72 8.85
C ASN A 3 -10.13 -2.84 8.42
N GLU A 4 -8.95 -3.45 8.22
CA GLU A 4 -7.77 -2.76 7.73
C GLU A 4 -7.93 -2.50 6.22
N HIS A 5 -7.99 -1.23 5.82
CA HIS A 5 -7.88 -0.78 4.44
C HIS A 5 -6.40 -0.59 4.09
N ILE A 6 -6.04 -0.71 2.80
CA ILE A 6 -4.69 -0.36 2.33
C ILE A 6 -4.55 1.16 2.30
N GLU A 7 -4.28 1.77 3.45
CA GLU A 7 -3.74 3.12 3.51
C GLU A 7 -2.24 3.02 3.77
N PHE A 8 -1.44 3.48 2.82
CA PHE A 8 0.01 3.51 2.99
C PHE A 8 0.43 4.78 3.76
N ASP A 9 1.01 4.60 4.94
CA ASP A 9 1.63 5.67 5.73
C ASP A 9 3.17 5.62 5.57
N LEU A 10 3.81 6.75 5.29
CA LEU A 10 5.26 6.89 5.24
C LEU A 10 5.95 6.42 6.54
N ILE A 11 5.29 6.53 7.70
CA ILE A 11 5.78 6.00 8.98
C ILE A 11 5.93 4.46 8.93
N SER A 12 5.03 3.78 8.22
CA SER A 12 5.10 2.32 8.02
C SER A 12 6.34 1.88 7.23
N SER A 13 6.93 2.78 6.44
CA SER A 13 8.17 2.52 5.70
C SER A 13 9.35 2.26 6.62
N PHE A 14 9.42 2.99 7.74
CA PHE A 14 10.49 2.84 8.72
C PHE A 14 10.41 1.51 9.48
N ILE A 15 9.20 0.95 9.60
CA ILE A 15 8.95 -0.32 10.29
C ILE A 15 9.46 -1.49 9.45
N CYS A 16 9.18 -1.48 8.14
CA CYS A 16 9.50 -2.59 7.23
C CYS A 16 10.86 -2.44 6.54
N GLY A 17 11.70 -1.50 6.98
CA GLY A 17 13.04 -1.28 6.44
C GLY A 17 13.02 -0.54 5.10
N SER A 18 13.18 -1.26 3.99
CA SER A 18 13.21 -0.70 2.62
C SER A 18 11.85 -0.76 1.92
N GLY A 19 10.79 -0.94 2.68
CA GLY A 19 9.43 -1.19 2.22
C GLY A 19 8.44 -0.78 3.30
N VAL A 20 7.17 -1.04 3.09
CA VAL A 20 6.09 -0.39 3.84
C VAL A 20 5.20 -1.38 4.55
N GLY A 21 4.73 -1.04 5.75
CA GLY A 21 3.84 -1.91 6.51
C GLY A 21 2.45 -1.95 5.88
N LEU A 22 1.92 -3.16 5.67
CA LEU A 22 0.59 -3.36 5.08
C LEU A 22 -0.46 -3.69 6.12
N SER A 23 -0.26 -4.76 6.88
CA SER A 23 -1.31 -5.30 7.75
C SER A 23 -0.73 -6.23 8.82
N LYS A 24 -1.43 -6.34 9.96
CA LYS A 24 -1.19 -7.38 10.98
C LYS A 24 -1.89 -8.69 10.68
N SER A 25 -2.90 -8.66 9.82
CA SER A 25 -3.74 -9.78 9.43
C SER A 25 -3.29 -10.38 8.10
N ASP A 26 -3.66 -11.64 7.85
CA ASP A 26 -3.48 -12.27 6.53
C ASP A 26 -4.50 -11.80 5.50
N THR A 27 -5.42 -10.92 5.89
CA THR A 27 -6.48 -10.43 5.02
C THR A 27 -6.72 -8.95 5.22
N ILE A 28 -6.88 -8.25 4.10
CA ILE A 28 -7.18 -6.82 4.01
C ILE A 28 -8.36 -6.61 3.05
N ASN A 29 -8.91 -5.39 3.00
CA ASN A 29 -9.83 -5.00 1.94
C ASN A 29 -9.08 -4.23 0.86
N ASP A 30 -9.35 -4.55 -0.40
CA ASP A 30 -8.86 -3.79 -1.54
C ASP A 30 -9.63 -2.46 -1.69
N PHE A 31 -9.30 -1.70 -2.74
CA PHE A 31 -9.94 -0.42 -3.04
C PHE A 31 -11.46 -0.55 -3.29
N SER A 32 -11.92 -1.69 -3.80
CA SER A 32 -13.34 -1.97 -4.03
C SER A 32 -14.10 -2.38 -2.76
N GLY A 33 -13.37 -2.61 -1.66
CA GLY A 33 -13.89 -3.17 -0.42
C GLY A 33 -13.97 -4.70 -0.43
N GLU A 34 -13.43 -5.36 -1.45
CA GLU A 34 -13.33 -6.83 -1.49
C GLU A 34 -12.21 -7.31 -0.58
N LYS A 35 -12.48 -8.39 0.15
CA LYS A 35 -11.51 -8.98 1.06
C LYS A 35 -10.52 -9.85 0.29
N ILE A 36 -9.24 -9.47 0.32
CA ILE A 36 -8.15 -10.23 -0.29
C ILE A 36 -7.26 -10.87 0.77
N VAL A 37 -6.62 -11.99 0.40
CA VAL A 37 -5.68 -12.72 1.26
C VAL A 37 -4.26 -12.37 0.83
N LEU A 38 -3.45 -11.88 1.77
CA LEU A 38 -2.04 -11.53 1.53
C LEU A 38 -1.19 -12.79 1.47
N ARG A 39 -0.30 -12.86 0.46
CA ARG A 39 0.69 -13.94 0.33
C ARG A 39 2.03 -13.36 -0.08
N GLU A 40 3.10 -13.96 0.43
CA GLU A 40 4.45 -13.58 0.05
C GLU A 40 4.66 -13.72 -1.47
N GLY A 41 5.24 -12.69 -2.08
CA GLY A 41 5.53 -12.62 -3.50
C GLY A 41 4.38 -12.11 -4.37
N ASP A 42 3.17 -11.94 -3.83
CA ASP A 42 2.05 -11.37 -4.58
C ASP A 42 2.35 -9.92 -4.97
N TYR A 43 2.01 -9.57 -6.22
CA TYR A 43 2.11 -8.21 -6.72
C TYR A 43 0.92 -7.38 -6.26
N ILE A 44 1.19 -6.18 -5.73
CA ILE A 44 0.15 -5.28 -5.28
C ILE A 44 0.39 -3.85 -5.73
N TYR A 45 -0.72 -3.14 -5.80
CA TYR A 45 -0.78 -1.71 -6.04
C TYR A 45 -1.15 -1.02 -4.74
N LEU A 46 -0.41 0.02 -4.42
CA LEU A 46 -0.60 0.86 -3.26
C LEU A 46 -1.09 2.22 -3.72
N TYR A 47 -2.02 2.79 -2.96
CA TYR A 47 -2.48 4.15 -3.17
C TYR A 47 -2.54 4.86 -1.82
N MET A 48 -2.38 6.18 -1.82
CA MET A 48 -2.69 7.01 -0.66
C MET A 48 -3.32 8.32 -1.11
N GLU A 49 -4.27 8.81 -0.34
CA GLU A 49 -4.83 10.16 -0.50
C GLU A 49 -3.78 11.18 -0.04
N VAL A 50 -3.46 12.15 -0.89
CA VAL A 50 -2.50 13.22 -0.56
C VAL A 50 -3.15 14.59 -0.37
N GLY A 51 -4.45 14.69 -0.66
CA GLY A 51 -5.25 15.88 -0.42
C GLY A 51 -6.23 16.17 -1.54
N VAL A 52 -6.81 17.36 -1.50
CA VAL A 52 -7.72 17.85 -2.55
C VAL A 52 -6.93 18.81 -3.45
N GLY A 53 -6.86 18.47 -4.73
CA GLY A 53 -6.16 19.26 -5.75
C GLY A 53 -6.84 20.58 -6.10
N GLU A 54 -6.21 21.37 -6.96
CA GLU A 54 -6.74 22.69 -7.39
C GLU A 54 -8.11 22.59 -8.09
N SER A 55 -8.41 21.45 -8.71
CA SER A 55 -9.69 21.15 -9.35
C SER A 55 -10.82 20.84 -8.35
N GLY A 56 -10.50 20.68 -7.06
CA GLY A 56 -11.43 20.22 -6.04
C GLY A 56 -11.62 18.70 -6.00
N ALA A 57 -10.92 17.94 -6.85
CA ALA A 57 -10.90 16.48 -6.81
C ALA A 57 -9.87 15.95 -5.78
N MET A 58 -10.12 14.75 -5.23
CA MET A 58 -9.15 14.08 -4.37
C MET A 58 -7.97 13.59 -5.21
N GLU A 59 -6.76 13.91 -4.78
CA GLU A 59 -5.51 13.48 -5.38
C GLU A 59 -4.96 12.27 -4.65
N TYR A 60 -4.43 11.35 -5.44
CA TYR A 60 -3.84 10.11 -4.97
C TYR A 60 -2.43 10.00 -5.52
N VAL A 61 -1.50 9.49 -4.70
CA VAL A 61 -0.25 8.91 -5.23
C VAL A 61 -0.34 7.41 -5.23
N PHE A 62 0.38 6.82 -6.17
CA PHE A 62 0.35 5.41 -6.50
C PHE A 62 1.76 4.84 -6.45
N ALA A 63 1.87 3.60 -6.01
CA ALA A 63 3.12 2.86 -6.01
C ALA A 63 2.86 1.38 -6.22
N GLU A 64 3.83 0.68 -6.78
CA GLU A 64 3.74 -0.76 -7.03
C GLU A 64 4.74 -1.52 -6.19
N GLY A 65 4.47 -2.79 -5.92
CA GLY A 65 5.43 -3.61 -5.20
C GLY A 65 5.00 -5.05 -4.97
N TYR A 66 5.84 -5.78 -4.23
CA TYR A 66 5.61 -7.17 -3.86
C TYR A 66 5.42 -7.32 -2.36
N ILE A 67 4.48 -8.18 -1.96
CA ILE A 67 4.25 -8.55 -0.58
C ILE A 67 5.42 -9.37 -0.04
N LEU A 68 5.91 -9.00 1.13
CA LEU A 68 6.91 -9.75 1.89
C LEU A 68 6.45 -9.92 3.33
N PRO A 69 6.76 -11.05 3.99
CA PRO A 69 6.59 -11.15 5.42
C PRO A 69 7.54 -10.18 6.12
N HIS A 70 7.08 -9.60 7.23
CA HIS A 70 7.94 -8.79 8.08
C HIS A 70 9.07 -9.69 8.64
N PRO A 71 10.36 -9.31 8.50
CA PRO A 71 11.49 -10.22 8.71
C PRO A 71 11.60 -10.75 10.14
N ASN A 72 11.16 -9.98 11.13
CA ASN A 72 11.18 -10.35 12.55
C ASN A 72 9.80 -10.15 13.21
N TYR A 73 8.74 -10.64 12.57
CA TYR A 73 7.37 -10.45 13.10
C TYR A 73 7.18 -11.10 14.47
N ASP A 74 6.69 -10.31 15.43
CA ASP A 74 6.23 -10.75 16.75
C ASP A 74 4.95 -10.03 17.19
N ALA A 75 4.44 -10.36 18.37
CA ALA A 75 3.20 -9.77 18.91
C ALA A 75 3.27 -8.26 19.17
N THR A 76 4.47 -7.67 19.23
CA THR A 76 4.68 -6.22 19.41
C THR A 76 4.91 -5.50 18.09
N THR A 77 5.16 -6.25 17.01
CA THR A 77 5.43 -5.71 15.70
C THR A 77 4.16 -5.10 15.11
N PRO A 78 4.22 -3.86 14.59
CA PRO A 78 3.03 -3.15 14.13
C PRO A 78 2.46 -3.69 12.81
N CYS A 79 3.19 -4.54 12.07
CA CYS A 79 2.69 -5.22 10.87
C CYS A 79 3.32 -6.61 10.69
N LYS A 80 2.52 -7.55 10.19
CA LYS A 80 2.95 -8.89 9.77
C LYS A 80 3.44 -8.89 8.33
N TRP A 81 2.77 -8.11 7.49
CA TRP A 81 3.05 -8.01 6.07
C TRP A 81 3.63 -6.65 5.72
N CYS A 82 4.60 -6.68 4.83
CA CYS A 82 5.26 -5.52 4.26
C CYS A 82 5.09 -5.54 2.73
N CYS A 83 5.25 -4.39 2.07
CA CYS A 83 5.41 -4.28 0.63
C CYS A 83 6.78 -3.73 0.31
N LYS A 84 7.53 -4.40 -0.56
CA LYS A 84 8.74 -3.84 -1.15
C LYS A 84 8.39 -3.17 -2.47
N TYR A 85 8.71 -1.88 -2.56
CA TYR A 85 8.47 -1.10 -3.76
C TYR A 85 9.21 -1.62 -4.98
N VAL A 86 8.56 -1.43 -6.13
CA VAL A 86 9.09 -1.65 -7.46
C VAL A 86 8.70 -0.45 -8.30
N GLY A 87 9.70 0.30 -8.78
CA GLY A 87 9.47 1.54 -9.53
C GLY A 87 9.39 2.79 -8.66
N ASP A 88 8.90 3.86 -9.26
CA ASP A 88 8.77 5.18 -8.64
C ASP A 88 7.36 5.37 -8.06
N VAL A 89 7.25 6.28 -7.08
CA VAL A 89 5.95 6.75 -6.59
C VAL A 89 5.48 7.86 -7.50
N GLU A 90 4.28 7.71 -8.07
CA GLU A 90 3.75 8.63 -9.08
C GLU A 90 2.38 9.17 -8.67
N TYR A 91 2.04 10.37 -9.12
CA TYR A 91 0.67 10.86 -8.99
C TYR A 91 -0.25 10.02 -9.88
N MET A 92 -1.42 9.64 -9.37
CA MET A 92 -2.36 8.78 -10.09
C MET A 92 -2.79 9.39 -11.43
N GLU A 93 -2.90 10.71 -11.53
CA GLU A 93 -3.20 11.38 -12.80
C GLU A 93 -2.11 11.15 -13.86
N ASP A 94 -0.84 11.16 -13.46
CA ASP A 94 0.29 10.96 -14.38
C ASP A 94 0.45 9.49 -14.74
N TYR A 95 0.24 8.59 -13.78
CA TYR A 95 0.15 7.16 -14.02
C TYR A 95 -0.93 6.83 -15.06
N ILE A 96 -2.16 7.36 -14.89
CA ILE A 96 -3.26 7.13 -15.83
C ILE A 96 -2.91 7.64 -17.25
N LYS A 97 -2.30 8.82 -17.37
CA LYS A 97 -1.86 9.35 -18.68
C LYS A 97 -0.88 8.40 -19.37
N SER A 98 0.02 7.78 -18.62
CA SER A 98 1.01 6.83 -19.15
C SER A 98 0.40 5.52 -19.67
N PHE A 99 -0.75 5.09 -19.15
CA PHE A 99 -1.48 3.89 -19.60
C PHE A 99 -2.45 4.14 -20.76
N MET A 100 -2.87 5.39 -20.97
CA MET A 100 -3.82 5.77 -22.02
C MET A 100 -3.15 6.20 -23.35
N MET A 101 -1.82 6.09 -23.46
CA MET A 101 -1.06 6.34 -24.70
C MET A 101 -0.72 5.08 -25.48
#